data_AF-A0A952LCR0-F1
#
_entry.id   AF-A0A952LCR0-F1
#
_cell.length_a   1.000
_cell.length_b   1.000
_cell.length_c   1.000
_cell.angle_alpha   90.00
_cell.angle_beta   90.00
_cell.angle_gamma   90.00
#
_symmetry.space_group_name_H-M   'P 1'
#
loop_
_entity.id
_entity.type
_entity.pdbx_description
1 polymer ?
#
loop_
_entity_poly.entity_id
_entity_poly.type
_entity_poly.pdbx_seq_one_letter_code
_entity_poly.pdbx_strand_id
1 'polypeptide(L)' 'MSFAENITVEALEADPYPIYAELRRSAPVAFVPSVNLWFVTRWKDVELVA' A
#
# COMPACT_ATOMS: atom_id res chain seq x y z
N MET A 1 11.83 -0.59 -10.76
CA MET A 1 10.50 -0.11 -10.33
C MET A 1 10.17 -0.76 -9.00
N SER A 2 9.64 0.01 -8.06
CA SER A 2 9.15 -0.51 -6.79
C SER A 2 7.79 -1.18 -6.99
N PHE A 3 7.42 -2.10 -6.09
CA PHE A 3 6.09 -2.74 -6.12
C PHE A 3 4.95 -1.70 -6.12
N ALA A 4 5.12 -0.59 -5.40
CA ALA A 4 4.13 0.47 -5.28
C ALA A 4 3.83 1.20 -6.60
N GLU A 5 4.80 1.28 -7.52
CA GLU A 5 4.62 1.90 -8.84
C GLU A 5 3.73 1.06 -9.78
N ASN A 6 3.58 -0.24 -9.49
CA ASN A 6 2.80 -1.17 -10.31
C ASN A 6 1.37 -1.40 -9.79
N ILE A 7 0.99 -0.78 -8.65
CA ILE A 7 -0.36 -0.89 -8.09
C ILE A 7 -1.33 -0.09 -8.96
N THR A 8 -2.43 -0.70 -9.39
CA THR A 8 -3.50 -0.01 -10.13
C THR A 8 -4.77 0.13 -9.29
N VAL A 9 -5.66 1.04 -9.70
CA VAL A 9 -6.96 1.24 -9.03
C VAL A 9 -7.83 -0.01 -9.16
N GLU A 10 -7.85 -0.65 -10.32
CA GLU A 10 -8.65 -1.85 -10.59
C GLU A 10 -8.25 -3.02 -9.69
N ALA A 11 -6.94 -3.19 -9.43
CA ALA A 11 -6.45 -4.22 -8.53
C ALA A 11 -6.86 -3.94 -7.06
N LEU A 12 -6.85 -2.67 -6.65
CA LEU A 12 -7.30 -2.25 -5.32
C LEU A 12 -8.82 -2.44 -5.14
N GLU A 13 -9.61 -2.21 -6.19
CA GLU A 13 -11.06 -2.43 -6.16
C GLU A 13 -11.43 -3.92 -6.16
N ALA A 14 -10.65 -4.75 -6.87
CA ALA A 14 -10.89 -6.18 -6.95
C ALA A 14 -10.55 -6.93 -5.65
N ASP A 15 -9.33 -6.77 -5.13
CA ASP A 15 -8.91 -7.29 -3.84
C ASP A 15 -7.62 -6.56 -3.36
N PRO A 16 -7.72 -5.65 -2.38
CA PRO A 16 -6.56 -4.88 -1.93
C PRO A 16 -5.68 -5.65 -0.92
N TYR A 17 -6.17 -6.73 -0.31
CA TYR A 17 -5.46 -7.38 0.80
C TYR A 17 -4.12 -8.02 0.41
N PRO A 18 -3.98 -8.68 -0.76
CA PRO A 18 -2.69 -9.17 -1.24
C PRO A 18 -1.66 -8.05 -1.41
N ILE A 19 -2.09 -6.88 -1.90
CA ILE A 19 -1.24 -5.71 -2.09
C ILE A 19 -0.75 -5.19 -0.74
N TYR A 20 -1.66 -5.04 0.24
CA TYR A 20 -1.28 -4.65 1.59
C TYR A 20 -0.33 -5.64 2.26
N ALA A 21 -0.49 -6.94 2.00
CA ALA A 21 0.38 -7.98 2.54
C ALA A 21 1.81 -7.89 2.00
N GLU A 22 1.97 -7.64 0.69
CA GLU A 22 3.28 -7.41 0.09
C GLU A 22 3.91 -6.11 0.62
N LEU A 23 3.17 -5.00 0.62
CA LEU A 23 3.65 -3.72 1.14
C LEU A 23 4.10 -3.85 2.60
N ARG A 24 3.33 -4.49 3.49
CA ARG A 24 3.75 -4.72 4.89
C ARG A 24 5.11 -5.39 5.03
N ARG A 25 5.44 -6.30 4.11
CA ARG A 25 6.67 -7.09 4.11
C ARG A 25 7.84 -6.31 3.53
N SER A 26 7.67 -5.67 2.37
CA SER A 26 8.78 -5.09 1.60
C SER A 26 8.88 -3.56 1.67
N ALA A 27 7.76 -2.85 1.80
CA ALA A 27 7.70 -1.37 1.84
C ALA A 27 6.47 -0.90 2.65
N PRO A 28 6.54 -0.95 4.01
CA PRO A 28 5.36 -0.77 4.86
C PRO A 28 4.76 0.64 4.83
N VAL A 29 5.57 1.63 4.44
CA VAL A 29 5.17 2.99 4.08
C VAL A 29 5.63 3.24 2.66
N ALA A 30 4.68 3.48 1.74
CA ALA A 30 4.99 3.67 0.33
C ALA A 30 4.03 4.66 -0.32
N PHE A 31 4.55 5.51 -1.21
CA PHE A 31 3.71 6.35 -2.06
C PHE A 31 3.17 5.51 -3.22
N VAL A 32 1.86 5.55 -3.43
CA VAL A 32 1.15 4.82 -4.48
C VAL A 32 0.66 5.81 -5.53
N PRO A 33 1.33 5.90 -6.70
CA PRO A 33 1.04 6.93 -7.70
C PRO A 33 -0.36 6.85 -8.29
N SER A 34 -0.90 5.64 -8.48
CA SER A 34 -2.22 5.42 -9.10
C SER A 34 -3.38 6.05 -8.32
N VAL A 35 -3.22 6.25 -7.02
CA VAL A 35 -4.18 6.94 -6.15
C VAL A 35 -3.64 8.25 -5.56
N ASN A 36 -2.39 8.61 -5.89
CA ASN A 36 -1.70 9.80 -5.38
C ASN A 36 -1.72 9.92 -3.84
N LEU A 37 -1.50 8.80 -3.13
CA LEU A 37 -1.56 8.72 -1.67
C LEU A 37 -0.37 7.95 -1.10
N TRP A 38 -0.05 8.24 0.17
CA TRP A 38 0.86 7.43 0.97
C TRP A 38 0.08 6.32 1.66
N PHE A 39 0.51 5.07 1.45
CA PHE A 39 -0.03 3.91 2.13
C PHE A 39 0.83 3.57 3.33
N VAL A 40 0.19 3.46 4.49
CA VAL A 40 0.76 2.95 5.74
C VAL A 40 0.06 1.64 6.05
N THR A 41 0.80 0.54 6.09
CA THR A 41 0.18 -0.80 6.00
C THR A 41 0.37 -1.70 7.22
N ARG A 42 1.32 -1.38 8.11
CA ARG A 42 1.50 -2.08 9.39
C ARG A 42 0.58 -1.50 10.45
N TRP A 43 -0.06 -2.37 11.22
CA TRP A 43 -0.99 -1.97 12.28
C TRP A 43 -0.42 -0.90 13.21
N LYS A 44 0.79 -1.12 13.75
CA LYS A 44 1.45 -0.19 14.66
C LYS A 44 1.69 1.20 14.04
N ASP A 45 2.03 1.23 12.76
CA ASP A 45 2.32 2.49 12.06
C ASP A 45 1.01 3.25 11.78
N VAL A 46 -0.07 2.53 11.44
CA VAL A 46 -1.42 3.12 11.29
C VAL A 46 -1.91 3.69 12.61
N GLU A 47 -1.83 2.94 13.71
CA GLU A 47 -2.24 3.38 15.05
C GLU A 47 -1.49 4.64 15.51
N LEU A 48 -0.23 4.80 15.10
CA LEU A 48 0.59 5.96 15.45
C LEU A 48 0.19 7.25 14.70
N VAL A 49 -0.31 7.13 13.46
CA VAL A 49 -0.55 8.27 12.56
C VAL A 49 -2.03 8.56 12.28
N ALA A 50 -2.93 7.73 12.83
CA ALA A 50 -4.38 7.83 12.66
C ALA A 50 -4.99 9.06 13.33
#